data_AF-A0A953KM06-F1
#
_entry.id   AF-A0A953KM06-F1
#
_cell.length_a   1.000
_cell.length_b   1.000
_cell.length_c   1.000
_cell.angle_alpha   90.00
_cell.angle_beta   90.00
_cell.angle_gamma   90.00
#
_symmetry.space_group_name_H-M   'P 1'
#
loop_
_entity.id
_entity.type
_entity.pdbx_description
1 polymer ?
#
loop_
_entity_poly.entity_id
_entity_poly.type
_entity_poly.pdbx_seq_one_letter_code
_entity_poly.pdbx_strand_id
1 'polypeptide(L)'
;MITKQALGSTLFGMADILRDKVEDYKAYILSLLFFKRLSDNYEWENKNAIAEFEKEHDRLPTAKEEAVIYKKKHDFKIPEGCFWKDVREATIDKKNEALHIAVNGIAEVNIDKDGKFFLKGVINTVRWNEPAPDGSGGKKLSPEVLSLLVSYLDAVDLSNKNASVDVLGDAYEYLIKRFADENKGGTTAGQFYTPTEVRDLIVRYLKPQTGNTVYDPTCGSGGFLIDAAKYCKINYGNQKAIRLFGQEDVWNTWAIANINMIL
;
A
#
# COMPACT_ATOMS: atom_id res chain seq x y z
N MET A 1 -10.13 15.51 6.52
CA MET A 1 -9.38 14.24 6.63
C MET A 1 -10.37 13.11 6.88
N ILE A 2 -10.23 12.01 6.16
CA ILE A 2 -11.02 10.79 6.36
C ILE A 2 -10.69 10.17 7.72
N THR A 3 -11.68 9.58 8.37
CA THR A 3 -11.47 8.85 9.62
C THR A 3 -11.06 7.42 9.34
N LYS A 4 -10.32 6.81 10.28
CA LYS A 4 -10.00 5.37 10.26
C LYS A 4 -11.26 4.50 10.06
N GLN A 5 -12.35 4.85 10.73
CA GLN A 5 -13.60 4.11 10.65
C GLN A 5 -14.27 4.24 9.27
N ALA A 6 -14.27 5.44 8.67
CA ALA A 6 -14.82 5.63 7.33
C ALA A 6 -14.03 4.85 6.27
N LEU A 7 -12.70 4.93 6.31
CA LEU A 7 -11.84 4.17 5.40
C LEU A 7 -11.97 2.66 5.64
N GLY A 8 -12.02 2.22 6.90
CA GLY A 8 -12.26 0.81 7.26
C GLY A 8 -13.59 0.29 6.73
N SER A 9 -14.66 1.09 6.75
CA SER A 9 -15.95 0.73 6.17
C SER A 9 -15.89 0.59 4.65
N THR A 10 -15.18 1.49 3.93
CA THR A 10 -14.96 1.36 2.49
C THR A 10 -14.22 0.05 2.17
N LEU A 11 -13.16 -0.22 2.91
CA LEU A 11 -12.37 -1.43 2.72
C LEU A 11 -13.16 -2.70 3.03
N PHE A 12 -14.07 -2.64 3.99
CA PHE A 12 -14.97 -3.74 4.30
C PHE A 12 -15.99 -4.00 3.19
N GLY A 13 -16.58 -2.95 2.60
CA GLY A 13 -17.47 -3.10 1.44
C GLY A 13 -16.79 -3.79 0.26
N MET A 14 -15.48 -3.53 0.05
CA MET A 14 -14.68 -4.24 -0.95
C MET A 14 -14.49 -5.73 -0.62
N ALA A 15 -14.29 -6.06 0.66
CA ALA A 15 -14.21 -7.45 1.12
C ALA A 15 -15.51 -8.22 0.88
N ASP A 16 -16.66 -7.59 1.12
CA ASP A 16 -17.97 -8.20 0.85
C ASP A 16 -18.18 -8.46 -0.66
N ILE A 17 -17.70 -7.57 -1.54
CA ILE A 17 -17.76 -7.75 -3.00
C ILE A 17 -16.91 -8.96 -3.45
N LEU A 18 -15.74 -9.12 -2.86
CA LEU A 18 -14.76 -10.14 -3.24
C LEU A 18 -15.00 -11.49 -2.55
N ARG A 19 -15.83 -11.53 -1.51
CA ARG A 19 -16.13 -12.75 -0.77
C ARG A 19 -16.67 -13.82 -1.72
N ASP A 20 -16.10 -15.01 -1.65
CA ASP A 20 -16.40 -16.17 -2.52
C ASP A 20 -16.07 -15.98 -4.01
N LYS A 21 -15.43 -14.87 -4.40
CA LYS A 21 -14.96 -14.63 -5.79
C LYS A 21 -13.49 -15.01 -5.98
N VAL A 22 -12.70 -14.89 -4.92
CA VAL A 22 -11.28 -15.20 -4.88
C VAL A 22 -10.93 -15.75 -3.48
N GLU A 23 -9.91 -16.59 -3.40
CA GLU A 23 -9.50 -17.22 -2.13
C GLU A 23 -8.79 -16.21 -1.20
N ASP A 24 -7.80 -15.47 -1.72
CA ASP A 24 -7.08 -14.44 -0.97
C ASP A 24 -7.51 -13.01 -1.35
N TYR A 25 -8.77 -12.66 -1.07
CA TYR A 25 -9.32 -11.33 -1.34
C TYR A 25 -8.54 -10.18 -0.67
N LYS A 26 -7.78 -10.48 0.38
CA LYS A 26 -6.97 -9.52 1.13
C LYS A 26 -5.89 -8.92 0.24
N ALA A 27 -5.16 -9.76 -0.49
CA ALA A 27 -4.13 -9.31 -1.43
C ALA A 27 -4.71 -8.37 -2.51
N TYR A 28 -5.93 -8.63 -2.99
CA TYR A 28 -6.63 -7.79 -3.97
C TYR A 28 -6.96 -6.40 -3.40
N ILE A 29 -7.55 -6.34 -2.21
CA ILE A 29 -7.93 -5.07 -1.58
C ILE A 29 -6.68 -4.23 -1.29
N LEU A 30 -5.65 -4.84 -0.71
CA LEU A 30 -4.44 -4.13 -0.29
C LEU A 30 -3.60 -3.67 -1.49
N SER A 31 -3.50 -4.48 -2.54
CA SER A 31 -2.86 -4.09 -3.81
C SER A 31 -3.59 -2.91 -4.46
N LEU A 32 -4.93 -2.94 -4.52
CA LEU A 32 -5.71 -1.85 -5.12
C LEU A 32 -5.66 -0.57 -4.29
N LEU A 33 -5.71 -0.68 -2.96
CA LEU A 33 -5.55 0.44 -2.03
C LEU A 33 -4.18 1.10 -2.20
N PHE A 34 -3.12 0.30 -2.26
CA PHE A 34 -1.75 0.80 -2.44
C PHE A 34 -1.59 1.49 -3.79
N PHE A 35 -2.07 0.88 -4.87
CA PHE A 35 -2.06 1.49 -6.21
C PHE A 35 -2.79 2.84 -6.23
N LYS A 36 -4.00 2.91 -5.66
CA LYS A 36 -4.75 4.17 -5.60
C LYS A 36 -4.01 5.23 -4.78
N ARG A 37 -3.47 4.86 -3.61
CA ARG A 37 -2.70 5.76 -2.76
C ARG A 37 -1.50 6.35 -3.51
N LEU A 38 -0.74 5.53 -4.23
CA LEU A 38 0.37 6.02 -5.05
C LEU A 38 -0.10 7.05 -6.07
N SER A 39 -1.17 6.74 -6.81
CA SER A 39 -1.70 7.63 -7.85
C SER A 39 -2.26 8.95 -7.28
N ASP A 40 -3.10 8.89 -6.24
CA ASP A 40 -3.71 10.08 -5.62
C ASP A 40 -2.64 11.00 -5.02
N ASN A 41 -1.66 10.40 -4.34
CA ASN A 41 -0.60 11.17 -3.69
C ASN A 41 0.33 11.80 -4.72
N TYR A 42 0.60 11.14 -5.85
CA TYR A 42 1.40 11.71 -6.94
C TYR A 42 0.76 12.99 -7.50
N GLU A 43 -0.54 12.96 -7.78
CA GLU A 43 -1.25 14.16 -8.25
C GLU A 43 -1.26 15.29 -7.21
N TRP A 44 -1.45 14.93 -5.94
CA TRP A 44 -1.46 15.88 -4.83
C TRP A 44 -0.07 16.51 -4.63
N GLU A 45 1.01 15.73 -4.64
CA GLU A 45 2.38 16.21 -4.52
C GLU A 45 2.72 17.21 -5.63
N ASN A 46 2.31 16.92 -6.87
CA ASN A 46 2.49 17.83 -8.00
C ASN A 46 1.76 19.14 -7.77
N LYS A 47 0.46 19.09 -7.47
CA LYS A 47 -0.34 20.30 -7.22
C LYS A 47 0.24 21.16 -6.10
N ASN A 48 0.67 20.56 -4.99
CA ASN A 48 1.27 21.33 -3.88
C ASN A 48 2.64 21.88 -4.25
N ALA A 49 3.47 21.12 -4.95
CA ALA A 49 4.79 21.59 -5.32
C ALA A 49 4.75 22.77 -6.30
N ILE A 50 3.76 22.78 -7.21
CA ILE A 50 3.50 23.92 -8.09
C ILE A 50 2.99 25.13 -7.28
N ALA A 51 2.07 24.92 -6.34
CA ALA A 51 1.56 25.99 -5.49
C ALA A 51 2.66 26.58 -4.56
N GLU A 52 3.56 25.74 -4.04
CA GLU A 52 4.75 26.18 -3.30
C GLU A 52 5.66 27.03 -4.17
N PHE A 53 5.97 26.56 -5.39
CA PHE A 53 6.79 27.31 -6.34
C PHE A 53 6.16 28.67 -6.68
N GLU A 54 4.86 28.70 -6.95
CA GLU A 54 4.14 29.93 -7.28
C GLU A 54 4.18 30.92 -6.11
N LYS A 55 4.02 30.43 -4.88
CA LYS A 55 4.12 31.27 -3.67
C LYS A 55 5.53 31.83 -3.45
N GLU A 56 6.57 31.07 -3.78
CA GLU A 56 7.97 31.47 -3.61
C GLU A 56 8.47 32.42 -4.71
N HIS A 57 7.96 32.25 -5.94
CA HIS A 57 8.47 32.95 -7.12
C HIS A 57 7.48 33.96 -7.74
N ASP A 58 6.25 34.04 -7.22
CA ASP A 58 5.16 34.91 -7.71
C ASP A 58 4.84 34.72 -9.20
N ARG A 59 5.00 33.48 -9.70
CA ARG A 59 4.68 33.05 -11.06
C ARG A 59 4.55 31.53 -11.16
N LEU A 60 3.91 31.06 -12.23
CA LEU A 60 3.92 29.64 -12.57
C LEU A 60 5.32 29.17 -13.03
N PRO A 61 5.68 27.91 -12.74
CA PRO A 61 6.91 27.31 -13.27
C PRO A 61 6.84 27.13 -14.78
N THR A 62 7.98 27.24 -15.43
CA THR A 62 8.14 26.84 -16.84
C THR A 62 8.12 25.31 -16.95
N ALA A 63 7.84 24.76 -18.14
CA ALA A 63 7.83 23.31 -18.37
C ALA A 63 9.13 22.59 -17.93
N LYS A 64 10.29 23.27 -18.03
CA LYS A 64 11.57 22.73 -17.55
C LYS A 64 11.66 22.70 -16.03
N GLU A 65 11.15 23.72 -15.36
CA GLU A 65 11.10 23.78 -13.89
C GLU A 65 10.11 22.75 -13.35
N GLU A 66 8.95 22.62 -13.99
CA GLU A 66 7.94 21.60 -13.68
C GLU A 66 8.54 20.19 -13.70
N ALA A 67 9.26 19.83 -14.76
CA ALA A 67 9.91 18.52 -14.87
C ALA A 67 10.93 18.27 -13.75
N VAL A 68 11.64 19.31 -13.30
CA VAL A 68 12.59 19.22 -12.17
C VAL A 68 11.86 19.08 -10.85
N ILE A 69 10.78 19.82 -10.64
CA ILE A 69 9.94 19.76 -9.44
C ILE A 69 9.37 18.35 -9.29
N TYR A 70 8.71 17.83 -10.32
CA TYR A 70 8.10 16.50 -10.32
C TYR A 70 9.14 15.41 -10.06
N LYS A 71 10.33 15.50 -10.67
CA LYS A 71 11.42 14.53 -10.44
C LYS A 71 11.94 14.53 -8.99
N LYS A 72 11.83 15.64 -8.26
CA LYS A 72 12.35 15.78 -6.89
C LYS A 72 11.33 15.47 -5.80
N LYS A 73 10.04 15.56 -6.12
CA LYS A 73 8.97 15.51 -5.11
C LYS A 73 8.45 14.10 -4.84
N HIS A 74 8.55 13.18 -5.80
CA HIS A 74 8.03 11.84 -5.65
C HIS A 74 9.09 10.83 -5.19
N ASP A 75 8.73 10.01 -4.21
CA ASP A 75 9.51 8.83 -3.82
C ASP A 75 9.39 7.67 -4.83
N PHE A 76 8.35 7.69 -5.67
CA PHE A 76 8.06 6.67 -6.68
C PHE A 76 7.82 7.29 -8.05
N LYS A 77 8.05 6.52 -9.11
CA LYS A 77 7.74 6.90 -10.50
C LYS A 77 6.47 6.19 -10.96
N ILE A 78 5.57 6.93 -11.61
CA ILE A 78 4.40 6.38 -12.28
C ILE A 78 4.49 6.77 -13.76
N PRO A 79 4.61 5.78 -14.68
CA PRO A 79 4.62 6.07 -16.11
C PRO A 79 3.29 6.65 -16.60
N GLU A 80 3.31 7.31 -17.76
CA GLU A 80 2.09 7.69 -18.45
C GLU A 80 1.22 6.46 -18.76
N GLY A 81 -0.10 6.59 -18.64
CA GLY A 81 -1.04 5.48 -18.81
C GLY A 81 -1.10 4.48 -17.64
N CYS A 82 -0.34 4.72 -16.56
CA CYS A 82 -0.30 3.86 -15.38
C CYS A 82 -0.93 4.50 -14.14
N PHE A 83 -1.70 5.58 -14.28
CA PHE A 83 -2.38 6.23 -13.16
C PHE A 83 -3.74 5.58 -12.88
N TRP A 84 -4.27 5.81 -11.67
CA TRP A 84 -5.60 5.35 -11.27
C TRP A 84 -6.69 5.77 -12.26
N LYS A 85 -6.61 7.01 -12.78
CA LYS A 85 -7.54 7.53 -13.78
C LYS A 85 -7.59 6.68 -15.05
N ASP A 86 -6.46 6.13 -15.49
CA ASP A 86 -6.35 5.36 -16.73
C ASP A 86 -7.11 4.02 -16.56
N VAL A 87 -7.02 3.41 -15.38
CA VAL A 87 -7.79 2.22 -15.01
C VAL A 87 -9.28 2.55 -14.83
N ARG A 88 -9.59 3.67 -14.17
CA ARG A 88 -10.97 4.12 -13.95
C ARG A 88 -11.71 4.36 -15.27
N GLU A 89 -11.06 5.02 -16.23
CA GLU A 89 -11.64 5.43 -17.51
C GLU A 89 -11.64 4.32 -18.56
N ALA A 90 -10.86 3.24 -18.36
CA ALA A 90 -10.90 2.07 -19.23
C ALA A 90 -12.32 1.48 -19.34
N THR A 91 -12.67 0.96 -20.51
CA THR A 91 -13.93 0.24 -20.71
C THR A 91 -13.98 -1.03 -19.87
N ILE A 92 -15.18 -1.55 -19.60
CA ILE A 92 -15.36 -2.74 -18.74
C ILE A 92 -14.54 -3.92 -19.26
N ASP A 93 -14.56 -4.19 -20.56
CA ASP A 93 -13.81 -5.30 -21.20
C ASP A 93 -12.28 -5.17 -21.06
N LYS A 94 -11.76 -3.94 -20.94
CA LYS A 94 -10.33 -3.64 -20.79
C LYS A 94 -9.89 -3.36 -19.36
N LYS A 95 -10.81 -3.39 -18.38
CA LYS A 95 -10.54 -2.94 -17.01
C LYS A 95 -9.36 -3.68 -16.37
N ASN A 96 -9.35 -5.01 -16.48
CA ASN A 96 -8.29 -5.86 -15.94
C ASN A 96 -6.95 -5.66 -16.65
N GLU A 97 -6.97 -5.48 -17.97
CA GLU A 97 -5.76 -5.24 -18.77
C GLU A 97 -5.15 -3.88 -18.40
N ALA A 98 -5.95 -2.82 -18.31
CA ALA A 98 -5.51 -1.51 -17.89
C ALA A 98 -4.87 -1.54 -16.49
N LEU A 99 -5.51 -2.21 -15.53
CA LEU A 99 -4.94 -2.35 -14.19
C LEU A 99 -3.63 -3.16 -14.20
N HIS A 100 -3.59 -4.24 -14.98
CA HIS A 100 -2.38 -5.06 -15.13
C HIS A 100 -1.22 -4.26 -15.72
N ILE A 101 -1.45 -3.49 -16.79
CA ILE A 101 -0.45 -2.62 -17.40
C ILE A 101 0.02 -1.59 -16.36
N ALA A 102 -0.90 -0.93 -15.66
CA ALA A 102 -0.56 0.11 -14.69
C ALA A 102 0.37 -0.40 -13.57
N VAL A 103 -0.01 -1.49 -12.89
CA VAL A 103 0.78 -2.00 -11.76
C VAL A 103 2.12 -2.59 -12.20
N ASN A 104 2.21 -3.23 -13.38
CA ASN A 104 3.47 -3.74 -13.89
C ASN A 104 4.39 -2.63 -14.38
N GLY A 105 3.85 -1.62 -15.09
CA GLY A 105 4.61 -0.45 -15.52
C GLY A 105 5.23 0.29 -14.34
N ILE A 106 4.47 0.48 -13.25
CA ILE A 106 5.00 1.05 -12.00
C ILE A 106 6.10 0.15 -11.41
N ALA A 107 5.89 -1.17 -11.37
CA ALA A 107 6.90 -2.09 -10.83
C ALA A 107 8.23 -2.05 -11.60
N GLU A 108 8.19 -1.84 -12.92
CA GLU A 108 9.36 -1.87 -13.81
C GLU A 108 10.20 -0.59 -13.78
N VAL A 109 9.63 0.57 -13.43
CA VAL A 109 10.38 1.84 -13.44
C VAL A 109 10.95 2.24 -12.07
N ASN A 110 10.55 1.55 -11.00
CA ASN A 110 10.98 1.81 -9.63
C ASN A 110 12.12 0.87 -9.23
N ILE A 111 13.34 1.33 -9.53
CA ILE A 111 14.59 0.60 -9.35
C ILE A 111 15.43 1.31 -8.28
N ASP A 112 15.97 0.57 -7.32
CA ASP A 112 16.90 1.11 -6.33
C ASP A 112 18.31 1.33 -6.91
N LYS A 113 19.21 1.85 -6.09
CA LYS A 113 20.60 2.14 -6.47
C LYS A 113 21.41 0.91 -6.89
N ASP A 114 20.98 -0.28 -6.48
CA ASP A 114 21.65 -1.56 -6.73
C ASP A 114 21.01 -2.29 -7.93
N GLY A 115 20.05 -1.66 -8.63
CA GLY A 115 19.40 -2.22 -9.79
C GLY A 115 18.21 -3.13 -9.47
N LYS A 116 17.75 -3.18 -8.21
CA LYS A 116 16.63 -4.02 -7.79
C LYS A 116 15.29 -3.29 -7.97
N PHE A 117 14.35 -3.97 -8.62
CA PHE A 117 12.96 -3.53 -8.78
C PHE A 117 12.19 -3.72 -7.46
N PHE A 118 12.24 -2.75 -6.56
CA PHE A 118 11.76 -2.94 -5.18
C PHE A 118 10.23 -2.97 -5.05
N LEU A 119 9.48 -2.53 -6.07
CA LEU A 119 8.02 -2.68 -6.13
C LEU A 119 7.58 -3.96 -6.84
N LYS A 120 8.48 -4.68 -7.52
CA LYS A 120 8.16 -5.93 -8.22
C LYS A 120 7.84 -7.02 -7.21
N GLY A 121 6.69 -7.66 -7.39
CA GLY A 121 6.13 -8.61 -6.46
C GLY A 121 5.36 -7.97 -5.29
N VAL A 122 5.43 -6.65 -5.14
CA VAL A 122 4.74 -5.89 -4.08
C VAL A 122 3.47 -5.27 -4.64
N ILE A 123 3.58 -4.33 -5.58
CA ILE A 123 2.42 -3.66 -6.18
C ILE A 123 1.62 -4.59 -7.11
N ASN A 124 2.33 -5.48 -7.82
CA ASN A 124 1.78 -6.47 -8.75
C ASN A 124 1.77 -7.88 -8.16
N THR A 125 1.59 -8.00 -6.83
CA THR A 125 1.44 -9.31 -6.17
C THR A 125 0.20 -10.07 -6.67
N VAL A 126 -0.84 -9.33 -7.08
CA VAL A 126 -2.07 -9.88 -7.63
C VAL A 126 -2.01 -9.94 -9.15
N ARG A 127 -2.44 -11.07 -9.71
CA ARG A 127 -2.61 -11.25 -11.15
C ARG A 127 -4.00 -10.77 -11.58
N TRP A 128 -4.06 -9.54 -12.08
CA TRP A 128 -5.34 -8.91 -12.47
C TRP A 128 -5.90 -9.39 -13.81
N ASN A 129 -5.04 -9.85 -14.73
CA ASN A 129 -5.45 -10.24 -16.09
C ASN A 129 -5.30 -11.75 -16.36
N GLU A 130 -5.10 -12.55 -15.32
CA GLU A 130 -4.92 -14.00 -15.38
C GLU A 130 -5.73 -14.66 -14.25
N PRO A 131 -5.96 -15.98 -14.29
CA PRO A 131 -6.36 -16.76 -13.12
C PRO A 131 -5.51 -16.46 -11.89
N ALA A 132 -6.09 -16.59 -10.70
CA ALA A 132 -5.33 -16.45 -9.46
C ALA A 132 -4.18 -17.48 -9.41
N PRO A 133 -2.99 -17.11 -8.91
CA PRO A 133 -1.82 -17.98 -8.89
C PRO A 133 -1.86 -19.08 -7.82
N ASP A 134 -2.93 -19.15 -7.03
CA ASP A 134 -3.12 -20.08 -5.90
C ASP A 134 -3.40 -21.53 -6.32
N GLY A 135 -3.48 -21.81 -7.61
CA GLY A 135 -3.73 -23.15 -8.12
C GLY A 135 -5.18 -23.63 -7.96
N SER A 136 -6.10 -22.76 -7.54
CA SER A 136 -7.53 -23.05 -7.38
C SER A 136 -8.26 -23.34 -8.70
N GLY A 137 -7.63 -23.04 -9.85
CA GLY A 137 -8.30 -23.05 -11.16
C GLY A 137 -9.32 -21.92 -11.32
N GLY A 138 -9.36 -20.96 -10.38
CA GLY A 138 -10.27 -19.82 -10.37
C GLY A 138 -10.11 -18.94 -11.60
N LYS A 139 -11.23 -18.58 -12.23
CA LYS A 139 -11.26 -17.68 -13.39
C LYS A 139 -10.68 -16.32 -12.99
N LYS A 140 -10.01 -15.66 -13.95
CA LYS A 140 -9.67 -14.22 -13.89
C LYS A 140 -10.83 -13.44 -13.26
N LEU A 141 -10.52 -12.56 -12.30
CA LEU A 141 -11.53 -11.72 -11.63
C LEU A 141 -12.40 -11.03 -12.70
N SER A 142 -13.72 -11.13 -12.57
CA SER A 142 -14.63 -10.58 -13.58
C SER A 142 -14.40 -9.07 -13.72
N PRO A 143 -14.40 -8.52 -14.96
CA PRO A 143 -14.21 -7.10 -15.15
C PRO A 143 -15.31 -6.24 -14.52
N GLU A 144 -16.53 -6.77 -14.38
CA GLU A 144 -17.63 -6.13 -13.66
C GLU A 144 -17.32 -6.00 -12.17
N VAL A 145 -16.81 -7.06 -11.55
CA VAL A 145 -16.39 -7.04 -10.14
C VAL A 145 -15.24 -6.05 -9.95
N LEU A 146 -14.23 -6.07 -10.82
CA LEU A 146 -13.13 -5.12 -10.75
C LEU A 146 -13.62 -3.67 -10.95
N SER A 147 -14.51 -3.43 -11.90
CA SER A 147 -15.07 -2.11 -12.14
C SER A 147 -15.83 -1.59 -10.92
N LEU A 148 -16.57 -2.46 -10.23
CA LEU A 148 -17.26 -2.10 -8.98
C LEU A 148 -16.26 -1.73 -7.88
N LEU A 149 -15.18 -2.49 -7.71
CA LEU A 149 -14.13 -2.19 -6.72
C LEU A 149 -13.44 -0.85 -7.02
N VAL A 150 -13.12 -0.59 -8.29
CA VAL A 150 -12.54 0.68 -8.74
C VAL A 150 -13.50 1.82 -8.42
N SER A 151 -14.78 1.72 -8.79
CA SER A 151 -15.77 2.76 -8.46
C SER A 151 -15.94 2.99 -6.96
N TYR A 152 -15.91 1.91 -6.16
CA TYR A 152 -16.07 1.99 -4.71
C TYR A 152 -14.92 2.74 -4.05
N LEU A 153 -13.69 2.47 -4.49
CA LEU A 153 -12.50 3.11 -3.96
C LEU A 153 -12.28 4.52 -4.54
N ASP A 154 -12.73 4.79 -5.77
CA ASP A 154 -12.65 6.12 -6.43
C ASP A 154 -13.35 7.22 -5.63
N ALA A 155 -14.41 6.87 -4.89
CA ALA A 155 -15.13 7.79 -4.02
C ALA A 155 -14.29 8.30 -2.83
N VAL A 156 -13.12 7.72 -2.57
CA VAL A 156 -12.25 8.08 -1.44
C VAL A 156 -10.96 8.72 -1.94
N ASP A 157 -10.73 10.00 -1.61
CA ASP A 157 -9.43 10.65 -1.77
C ASP A 157 -8.43 10.08 -0.77
N LEU A 158 -7.44 9.35 -1.26
CA LEU A 158 -6.36 8.75 -0.47
C LEU A 158 -5.08 9.57 -0.53
N SER A 159 -5.08 10.80 -1.04
CA SER A 159 -3.90 11.68 -0.97
C SER A 159 -3.64 12.15 0.46
N ASN A 160 -2.43 12.65 0.72
CA ASN A 160 -2.08 13.23 2.03
C ASN A 160 -2.97 14.41 2.47
N LYS A 161 -3.73 15.02 1.55
CA LYS A 161 -4.76 16.03 1.90
C LYS A 161 -5.84 15.47 2.80
N ASN A 162 -6.28 14.24 2.49
CA ASN A 162 -7.46 13.66 3.08
C ASN A 162 -7.14 12.44 3.94
N ALA A 163 -6.19 11.61 3.53
CA ALA A 163 -5.74 10.44 4.25
C ALA A 163 -4.25 10.61 4.61
N SER A 164 -3.96 10.89 5.88
CA SER A 164 -2.58 10.89 6.36
C SER A 164 -1.99 9.47 6.30
N VAL A 165 -0.66 9.39 6.26
CA VAL A 165 0.09 8.13 6.38
C VAL A 165 -0.40 7.32 7.59
N ASP A 166 -0.52 7.96 8.75
CA ASP A 166 -0.95 7.30 9.98
C ASP A 166 -2.38 6.71 9.85
N VAL A 167 -3.32 7.43 9.22
CA VAL A 167 -4.71 6.95 9.02
C VAL A 167 -4.76 5.76 8.07
N LEU A 168 -3.93 5.77 7.02
CA LEU A 168 -3.84 4.66 6.06
C LEU A 168 -3.23 3.42 6.71
N GLY A 169 -2.10 3.56 7.38
CA GLY A 169 -1.47 2.48 8.13
C GLY A 169 -2.43 1.89 9.16
N ASP A 170 -3.17 2.73 9.89
CA ASP A 170 -4.17 2.29 10.85
C ASP A 170 -5.35 1.54 10.23
N ALA A 171 -5.86 2.02 9.09
CA ALA A 171 -6.93 1.35 8.37
C ALA A 171 -6.48 0.01 7.78
N TYR A 172 -5.22 -0.06 7.37
CA TYR A 172 -4.57 -1.28 6.88
C TYR A 172 -4.35 -2.29 8.02
N GLU A 173 -3.83 -1.86 9.17
CA GLU A 173 -3.72 -2.70 10.36
C GLU A 173 -5.10 -3.19 10.83
N TYR A 174 -6.12 -2.34 10.76
CA TYR A 174 -7.50 -2.71 11.06
C TYR A 174 -8.02 -3.79 10.10
N LEU A 175 -7.75 -3.68 8.79
CA LEU A 175 -8.08 -4.72 7.81
C LEU A 175 -7.38 -6.03 8.14
N ILE A 176 -6.06 -6.02 8.38
CA ILE A 176 -5.30 -7.23 8.71
C ILE A 176 -5.88 -7.89 9.96
N LYS A 177 -6.14 -7.10 11.02
CA LYS A 177 -6.75 -7.59 12.25
C LYS A 177 -8.09 -8.27 11.98
N ARG A 178 -8.96 -7.61 11.23
CA ARG A 178 -10.28 -8.13 10.89
C ARG A 178 -10.20 -9.42 10.07
N PHE A 179 -9.29 -9.46 9.10
CA PHE A 179 -9.03 -10.67 8.31
C PHE A 179 -8.50 -11.82 9.17
N ALA A 180 -7.67 -11.53 10.17
CA ALA A 180 -7.22 -12.54 11.12
C ALA A 180 -8.37 -13.04 12.00
N ASP A 181 -9.29 -12.15 12.41
CA ASP A 181 -10.48 -12.50 13.17
C ASP A 181 -11.46 -13.39 12.38
N GLU A 182 -11.63 -13.14 11.07
CA GLU A 182 -12.48 -13.94 10.17
C GLU A 182 -11.91 -15.36 9.93
N ASN A 183 -10.59 -15.54 9.95
CA ASN A 183 -9.91 -16.82 9.70
C ASN A 183 -9.76 -17.73 10.94
N LYS A 184 -10.35 -17.35 12.09
CA LYS A 184 -10.26 -18.11 13.36
C LYS A 184 -10.85 -19.54 13.33
N GLY A 185 -11.45 -19.96 12.21
CA GLY A 185 -12.05 -21.29 12.04
C GLY A 185 -11.17 -22.38 11.40
N GLY A 186 -9.93 -22.09 10.96
CA GLY A 186 -9.21 -23.05 10.09
C GLY A 186 -7.69 -23.22 10.23
N THR A 187 -6.92 -22.25 10.73
CA THR A 187 -5.45 -22.37 10.82
C THR A 187 -4.91 -21.50 11.96
N THR A 188 -3.81 -21.93 12.57
CA THR A 188 -3.20 -21.34 13.77
C THR A 188 -2.87 -19.85 13.57
N ALA A 189 -3.69 -18.96 14.16
CA ALA A 189 -3.72 -17.51 13.88
C ALA A 189 -2.42 -16.72 14.19
N GLY A 190 -1.47 -17.31 14.93
CA GLY A 190 -0.25 -16.61 15.36
C GLY A 190 0.71 -16.21 14.24
N GLN A 191 0.70 -16.92 13.10
CA GLN A 191 1.51 -16.58 11.93
C GLN A 191 0.96 -15.37 11.15
N PHE A 192 -0.35 -15.09 11.24
CA PHE A 192 -1.00 -14.12 10.36
C PHE A 192 -1.18 -12.73 10.98
N TYR A 193 -1.33 -12.64 12.31
CA TYR A 193 -1.47 -11.37 13.00
C TYR A 193 -1.10 -11.48 14.48
N THR A 194 -0.21 -10.59 14.92
CA THR A 194 0.03 -10.37 16.35
C THR A 194 -0.80 -9.16 16.82
N PRO A 195 -1.67 -9.32 17.85
CA PRO A 195 -2.43 -8.22 18.42
C PRO A 195 -1.54 -7.04 18.81
N THR A 196 -1.99 -5.82 18.50
CA THR A 196 -1.23 -4.58 18.73
C THR A 196 -0.79 -4.44 20.19
N GLU A 197 -1.61 -4.87 21.15
CA GLU A 197 -1.31 -4.81 22.58
C GLU A 197 -0.10 -5.69 22.95
N VAL A 198 0.03 -6.86 22.30
CA VAL A 198 1.17 -7.77 22.50
C VAL A 198 2.43 -7.18 21.87
N ARG A 199 2.32 -6.61 20.66
CA ARG A 199 3.46 -5.97 19.99
C ARG A 199 3.98 -4.77 20.76
N ASP A 200 3.09 -3.88 21.20
CA ASP A 200 3.44 -2.69 21.98
C ASP A 200 4.15 -3.07 23.29
N LEU A 201 3.64 -4.10 24.00
CA LEU A 201 4.28 -4.61 25.21
C LEU A 201 5.72 -5.08 24.94
N ILE A 202 5.92 -5.92 23.92
CA ILE A 202 7.24 -6.47 23.58
C ILE A 202 8.20 -5.37 23.13
N VAL A 203 7.76 -4.45 22.26
CA VAL A 203 8.61 -3.34 21.78
C VAL A 203 9.01 -2.42 22.94
N ARG A 204 8.08 -2.09 23.85
CA ARG A 204 8.38 -1.29 25.05
C ARG A 204 9.27 -2.01 26.05
N TYR A 205 9.24 -3.34 26.08
CA TYR A 205 10.15 -4.13 26.90
C TYR A 205 11.57 -4.11 26.30
N LEU A 206 11.70 -4.32 24.98
CA LEU A 206 12.97 -4.32 24.26
C LEU A 206 13.64 -2.94 24.19
N LYS A 207 12.86 -1.86 24.10
CA LYS A 207 13.33 -0.46 24.05
C LYS A 207 14.43 -0.25 22.99
N PRO A 208 14.14 -0.43 21.69
CA PRO A 208 15.13 -0.26 20.64
C PRO A 208 15.74 1.16 20.68
N GLN A 209 17.07 1.25 20.69
CA GLN A 209 17.80 2.51 20.77
C GLN A 209 18.27 2.99 19.39
N THR A 210 18.57 4.29 19.25
CA THR A 210 19.20 4.84 18.05
C THR A 210 20.47 4.05 17.67
N GLY A 211 20.60 3.72 16.39
CA GLY A 211 21.69 2.91 15.83
C GLY A 211 21.48 1.40 15.95
N ASN A 212 20.45 0.93 16.66
CA ASN A 212 20.17 -0.50 16.77
C ASN A 212 19.71 -1.10 15.44
N THR A 213 19.90 -2.42 15.35
CA THR A 213 19.33 -3.25 14.31
C THR A 213 18.23 -4.12 14.93
N VAL A 214 17.02 -4.04 14.38
CA VAL A 214 15.87 -4.85 14.78
C VAL A 214 15.64 -5.87 13.67
N TYR A 215 15.55 -7.15 14.05
CA TYR A 215 15.32 -8.25 13.14
C TYR A 215 14.13 -9.09 13.62
N ASP A 216 13.20 -9.35 12.71
CA ASP A 216 12.09 -10.27 12.92
C ASP A 216 12.16 -11.41 11.88
N PRO A 217 12.51 -12.64 12.28
CA PRO A 217 12.71 -13.77 11.35
C PRO A 217 11.41 -14.33 10.77
N THR A 218 10.25 -13.93 11.29
CA THR A 218 8.91 -14.38 10.87
C THR A 218 7.96 -13.20 10.96
N CYS A 219 8.24 -12.15 10.18
CA CYS A 219 7.69 -10.83 10.42
C CYS A 219 6.21 -10.68 10.07
N GLY A 220 5.63 -11.66 9.38
CA GLY A 220 4.24 -11.60 8.95
C GLY A 220 4.01 -10.32 8.15
N SER A 221 3.00 -9.54 8.54
CA SER A 221 2.71 -8.23 7.92
C SER A 221 3.63 -7.08 8.35
N GLY A 222 4.74 -7.35 9.05
CA GLY A 222 5.73 -6.36 9.49
C GLY A 222 5.42 -5.63 10.80
N GLY A 223 4.42 -6.08 11.58
CA GLY A 223 3.89 -5.33 12.73
C GLY A 223 4.92 -4.94 13.80
N PHE A 224 5.81 -5.86 14.18
CA PHE A 224 6.87 -5.55 15.16
C PHE A 224 7.88 -4.52 14.65
N LEU A 225 8.24 -4.59 13.36
CA LEU A 225 9.19 -3.66 12.75
C LEU A 225 8.63 -2.23 12.69
N ILE A 226 7.34 -2.12 12.34
CA ILE A 226 6.61 -0.85 12.32
C ILE A 226 6.52 -0.27 13.73
N ASP A 227 6.14 -1.08 14.72
CA ASP A 227 6.00 -0.61 16.10
C ASP A 227 7.35 -0.22 16.71
N ALA A 228 8.44 -0.89 16.34
CA ALA A 228 9.79 -0.48 16.71
C ALA A 228 10.16 0.90 16.12
N ALA A 229 9.83 1.15 14.85
CA ALA A 229 10.04 2.45 14.23
C ALA A 229 9.18 3.56 14.87
N LYS A 230 7.90 3.26 15.16
CA LYS A 230 6.98 4.15 15.88
C LYS A 230 7.50 4.46 17.30
N TYR A 231 8.03 3.46 18.01
CA TYR A 231 8.67 3.65 19.31
C TYR A 231 9.84 4.65 19.22
N CYS A 232 10.71 4.50 18.22
CA CYS A 232 11.83 5.43 18.03
C CYS A 232 11.37 6.85 17.62
N LYS A 233 10.31 6.96 16.82
CA LYS A 233 9.67 8.25 16.50
C LYS A 233 9.21 8.97 17.77
N ILE A 234 8.53 8.25 18.68
CA ILE A 234 7.98 8.81 19.92
C ILE A 234 9.09 9.19 20.92
N ASN A 235 10.10 8.33 21.11
CA ASN A 235 11.10 8.51 22.15
C ASN A 235 12.33 9.33 21.71
N TYR A 236 12.63 9.35 20.41
CA TYR A 236 13.83 10.00 19.86
C TYR A 236 13.53 10.99 18.72
N GLY A 237 12.27 11.20 18.37
CA GLY A 237 11.87 12.11 17.29
C GLY A 237 12.23 11.63 15.88
N ASN A 238 12.71 10.38 15.71
CA ASN A 238 13.17 9.87 14.42
C ASN A 238 12.85 8.38 14.25
N GLN A 239 11.93 8.05 13.34
CA GLN A 239 11.58 6.66 13.01
C GLN A 239 12.70 5.92 12.24
N LYS A 240 13.61 6.65 11.58
CA LYS A 240 14.78 6.11 10.86
C LYS A 240 16.01 5.96 11.76
N ALA A 241 15.84 6.07 13.08
CA ALA A 241 16.92 5.92 14.04
C ALA A 241 17.42 4.47 14.15
N ILE A 242 16.69 3.49 13.63
CA ILE A 242 17.01 2.06 13.67
C ILE A 242 17.03 1.45 12.27
N ARG A 243 17.73 0.33 12.12
CA ARG A 243 17.72 -0.49 10.91
C ARG A 243 16.76 -1.66 11.12
N LEU A 244 15.89 -1.90 10.15
CA LEU A 244 14.85 -2.92 10.22
C LEU A 244 15.15 -4.03 9.21
N PHE A 245 15.03 -5.28 9.65
CA PHE A 245 15.17 -6.46 8.82
C PHE A 245 14.04 -7.43 9.14
N GLY A 246 13.45 -8.02 8.11
CA GLY A 246 12.35 -8.97 8.25
C GLY A 246 12.52 -10.14 7.29
N GLN A 247 12.05 -11.32 7.70
CA GLN A 247 11.90 -12.48 6.84
C GLN A 247 10.47 -13.01 6.97
N GLU A 248 9.91 -13.41 5.83
CA GLU A 248 8.55 -13.95 5.71
C GLU A 248 8.57 -14.97 4.57
N ASP A 249 8.00 -16.15 4.79
CA ASP A 249 8.01 -17.25 3.83
C ASP A 249 6.80 -17.22 2.89
N VAL A 250 5.66 -16.68 3.34
CA VAL A 250 4.46 -16.54 2.53
C VAL A 250 4.54 -15.28 1.68
N TRP A 251 4.62 -15.46 0.35
CA TRP A 251 4.77 -14.37 -0.61
C TRP A 251 3.75 -13.23 -0.46
N ASN A 252 2.46 -13.54 -0.35
CA ASN A 252 1.42 -12.51 -0.21
C ASN A 252 1.58 -11.74 1.11
N THR A 253 1.91 -12.43 2.19
CA THR A 253 2.19 -11.82 3.50
C THR A 253 3.43 -10.93 3.44
N TRP A 254 4.49 -11.37 2.73
CA TRP A 254 5.69 -10.57 2.48
C TRP A 254 5.36 -9.30 1.67
N ALA A 255 4.55 -9.41 0.62
CA ALA A 255 4.12 -8.25 -0.17
C ALA A 255 3.33 -7.25 0.69
N ILE A 256 2.43 -7.75 1.53
CA ILE A 256 1.68 -6.95 2.53
C ILE A 256 2.63 -6.24 3.50
N ALA A 257 3.66 -6.93 4.01
CA ALA A 257 4.67 -6.33 4.88
C ALA A 257 5.43 -5.19 4.17
N ASN A 258 5.82 -5.37 2.92
CA ASN A 258 6.50 -4.33 2.15
C ASN A 258 5.60 -3.12 1.91
N ILE A 259 4.33 -3.33 1.53
CA ILE A 259 3.35 -2.24 1.39
C ILE A 259 3.22 -1.48 2.70
N ASN A 260 3.08 -2.18 3.84
CA ASN A 260 3.00 -1.56 5.16
C ASN A 260 4.24 -0.76 5.54
N MET A 261 5.43 -1.20 5.14
CA MET A 261 6.68 -0.49 5.41
C MET A 261 6.86 0.72 4.50
N ILE A 262 6.24 0.71 3.31
CA ILE A 262 6.28 1.82 2.35
C ILE A 262 5.29 2.92 2.73
N LEU A 263 4.08 2.53 3.16
CA LEU A 263 3.02 3.45 3.56
C LEU A 263 3.38 4.23 4.81
#